data_AF-A8V0D0-F1
#
_entry.id   AF-A8V0D0-F1
#
_cell.length_a   1.000
_cell.length_b   1.000
_cell.length_c   1.000
_cell.angle_alpha   90.00
_cell.angle_beta   90.00
_cell.angle_gamma   90.00
#
_symmetry.space_group_name_H-M   'P 1'
#
loop_
_entity.id
_entity.type
_entity.pdbx_description
1 polymer ?
#
loop_
_entity_poly.entity_id
_entity_poly.type
_entity_poly.pdbx_seq_one_letter_code
_entity_poly.pdbx_strand_id
1 'polypeptide(L)'
;MLKNILQTPFQIDNNEIYLNYNLGITVYPDDADDVETLIANAEIALKQAKRKGSNEIYFFNKSVNSSVKKKINLLSELKKAIQFQEFEVYFQPKIDLSSEKIVGAEALARWKIPPNEFIPALVESNLMFEAGCIITEKALQYAGEIVKIDPDLKISINMSFEQLKHDECPQKLWDLAARYKVPAENIIIEITETE
;
A
#
# COMPACT_ATOMS: atom_id res chain seq x y z
N MET A 1 -34.43 7.11 -12.60
CA MET A 1 -34.73 7.97 -13.77
C MET A 1 -33.46 8.40 -14.50
N LEU A 2 -32.53 9.14 -13.86
CA LEU A 2 -31.30 9.64 -14.51
C LEU A 2 -30.39 8.53 -15.09
N LYS A 3 -30.22 7.42 -14.36
CA LYS A 3 -29.44 6.25 -14.79
C LYS A 3 -29.94 5.67 -16.12
N ASN A 4 -31.26 5.56 -16.28
CA ASN A 4 -31.88 4.97 -17.48
C ASN A 4 -31.72 5.89 -18.70
N ILE A 5 -31.74 7.22 -18.50
CA ILE A 5 -31.53 8.19 -19.58
C ILE A 5 -30.10 8.08 -20.12
N LEU A 6 -29.11 8.00 -19.24
CA LEU A 6 -27.70 7.94 -19.63
C LEU A 6 -27.26 6.57 -20.16
N GLN A 7 -28.07 5.53 -19.98
CA GLN A 7 -27.86 4.19 -20.55
C GLN A 7 -28.47 4.03 -21.94
N THR A 8 -29.26 5.00 -22.41
CA THR A 8 -29.85 4.98 -23.75
C THR A 8 -28.83 5.59 -24.74
N PRO A 9 -28.56 4.95 -25.89
CA PRO A 9 -27.60 5.48 -26.87
C PRO A 9 -28.11 6.80 -27.46
N PHE A 10 -27.17 7.70 -27.73
CA PHE A 10 -27.45 8.94 -28.44
C PHE A 10 -27.34 8.70 -29.94
N GLN A 11 -28.38 9.08 -30.69
CA GLN A 11 -28.35 9.06 -32.16
C GLN A 11 -27.68 10.34 -32.64
N ILE A 12 -26.50 10.21 -33.25
CA ILE A 12 -25.82 11.30 -33.94
C ILE A 12 -25.56 10.83 -35.37
N ASP A 13 -26.17 11.54 -36.33
CA ASP A 13 -26.27 11.11 -37.73
C ASP A 13 -26.90 9.71 -37.86
N ASN A 14 -26.16 8.74 -38.43
CA ASN A 14 -26.56 7.33 -38.56
C ASN A 14 -25.83 6.43 -37.54
N ASN A 15 -25.23 6.99 -36.49
CA ASN A 15 -24.45 6.23 -35.51
C ASN A 15 -25.09 6.28 -34.12
N GLU A 16 -25.04 5.13 -33.44
CA GLU A 16 -25.39 5.00 -32.03
C GLU A 16 -24.14 5.21 -31.16
N ILE A 17 -24.19 6.22 -30.30
CA ILE A 17 -23.08 6.53 -29.38
C ILE A 17 -23.53 6.24 -27.94
N TYR A 18 -22.80 5.33 -27.29
CA TYR A 18 -22.93 5.06 -25.86
C TYR A 18 -21.98 5.97 -25.09
N LEU A 19 -22.54 6.77 -24.16
CA LEU A 19 -21.74 7.60 -23.27
C LEU A 19 -21.47 6.88 -21.96
N ASN A 20 -20.19 6.85 -21.57
CA ASN A 20 -19.84 6.51 -20.20
C ASN A 20 -20.02 7.74 -19.32
N TYR A 21 -20.60 7.56 -18.15
CA TYR A 21 -20.82 8.64 -17.19
C TYR A 21 -20.24 8.28 -15.82
N ASN A 22 -20.00 9.30 -15.00
CA ASN A 22 -19.76 9.17 -13.57
C ASN A 22 -20.39 10.36 -12.88
N LEU A 23 -21.09 10.14 -11.77
CA LEU A 23 -21.81 11.21 -11.06
C LEU A 23 -21.43 11.26 -9.57
N GLY A 24 -21.18 12.47 -9.09
CA GLY A 24 -21.11 12.79 -7.67
C GLY A 24 -22.34 13.58 -7.24
N ILE A 25 -22.98 13.16 -6.16
CA ILE A 25 -24.21 13.78 -5.64
C ILE A 25 -23.95 14.28 -4.23
N THR A 26 -24.50 15.45 -3.89
CA THR A 26 -24.49 16.04 -2.55
C THR A 26 -25.92 16.50 -2.23
N VAL A 27 -26.30 16.53 -0.95
CA VAL A 27 -27.65 16.85 -0.48
C VAL A 27 -27.58 18.00 0.52
N TYR A 28 -28.22 19.12 0.21
CA TYR A 28 -28.46 20.18 1.18
C TYR A 28 -29.69 19.85 2.04
N PRO A 29 -29.68 20.12 3.36
CA PRO A 29 -28.56 20.64 4.17
C PRO A 29 -27.65 19.54 4.75
N ASP A 30 -27.94 18.27 4.48
CA ASP A 30 -27.31 17.13 5.15
C ASP A 30 -25.78 17.07 4.96
N ASP A 31 -25.31 17.43 3.77
CA ASP A 31 -23.91 17.31 3.37
C ASP A 31 -23.11 18.61 3.59
N ALA A 32 -23.77 19.78 3.50
CA ALA A 32 -23.27 21.09 3.93
C ALA A 32 -24.39 22.15 3.90
N ASP A 33 -24.18 23.25 4.62
CA ASP A 33 -25.09 24.40 4.71
C ASP A 33 -24.70 25.58 3.80
N ASP A 34 -23.53 25.51 3.14
CA ASP A 34 -23.05 26.51 2.18
C ASP A 34 -22.77 25.90 0.78
N VAL A 35 -22.87 26.74 -0.25
CA VAL A 35 -22.76 26.32 -1.66
C VAL A 35 -21.34 25.85 -2.01
N GLU A 36 -20.31 26.52 -1.49
CA GLU A 36 -18.92 26.21 -1.82
C GLU A 36 -18.55 24.80 -1.33
N THR A 37 -18.95 24.47 -0.10
CA THR A 37 -18.74 23.15 0.50
C THR A 37 -19.59 22.08 -0.21
N LEU A 38 -20.83 22.37 -0.60
CA LEU A 38 -21.64 21.42 -1.40
C LEU A 38 -20.96 21.08 -2.73
N ILE A 39 -20.42 22.08 -3.45
CA ILE A 39 -19.70 21.84 -4.71
C ILE A 39 -18.46 20.99 -4.47
N ALA A 40 -17.64 21.34 -3.47
CA ALA A 40 -16.45 20.55 -3.12
C ALA A 40 -16.80 19.10 -2.77
N ASN A 41 -17.90 18.88 -2.02
CA ASN A 41 -18.40 17.56 -1.65
C ASN A 41 -18.86 16.76 -2.89
N ALA A 42 -19.56 17.39 -3.84
CA ALA A 42 -19.96 16.75 -5.09
C ALA A 42 -18.76 16.33 -5.94
N GLU A 43 -17.70 17.14 -6.00
CA GLU A 43 -16.46 16.78 -6.69
C GLU A 43 -15.75 15.58 -6.05
N ILE A 44 -15.75 15.50 -4.72
CA ILE A 44 -15.21 14.34 -3.98
C ILE A 44 -16.01 13.08 -4.31
N ALA A 45 -17.34 13.15 -4.28
CA ALA A 45 -18.21 12.03 -4.66
C ALA A 45 -17.96 11.60 -6.11
N LEU A 46 -17.80 12.55 -7.04
CA LEU A 46 -17.48 12.26 -8.44
C LEU A 46 -16.15 11.52 -8.61
N LYS A 47 -15.11 11.91 -7.85
CA LYS A 47 -13.83 11.20 -7.84
C LYS A 47 -13.98 9.76 -7.35
N GLN A 48 -14.85 9.50 -6.37
CA GLN A 48 -15.13 8.14 -5.89
C GLN A 48 -15.88 7.30 -6.93
N ALA A 49 -16.86 7.88 -7.63
CA ALA A 49 -17.52 7.21 -8.76
C ALA A 49 -16.49 6.78 -9.81
N LYS A 50 -15.58 7.69 -10.22
CA LYS A 50 -14.51 7.40 -11.19
C LYS A 50 -13.55 6.28 -10.74
N ARG A 51 -13.30 6.13 -9.43
CA ARG A 51 -12.44 5.06 -8.89
C ARG A 51 -13.11 3.69 -8.92
N LYS A 52 -14.43 3.62 -8.77
CA LYS A 52 -15.19 2.37 -8.85
C LYS A 52 -15.32 1.85 -10.28
N GLY A 53 -15.21 2.72 -11.28
CA GLY A 53 -15.20 2.36 -12.68
C GLY A 53 -15.96 3.38 -13.55
N SER A 54 -16.47 2.91 -14.68
CA SER A 54 -17.39 3.66 -15.54
C SER A 54 -18.84 3.38 -15.16
N ASN A 55 -19.71 4.37 -15.36
CA ASN A 55 -21.16 4.29 -15.15
C ASN A 55 -21.61 4.23 -13.69
N GLU A 56 -20.77 4.79 -12.81
CA GLU A 56 -20.97 4.79 -11.36
C GLU A 56 -21.60 6.11 -10.87
N ILE A 57 -22.41 5.98 -9.82
CA ILE A 57 -23.04 7.11 -9.13
C ILE A 57 -22.67 7.01 -7.66
N TYR A 58 -22.16 8.10 -7.11
CA TYR A 58 -21.75 8.14 -5.72
C TYR A 58 -22.42 9.31 -4.99
N PHE A 59 -23.08 9.00 -3.88
CA PHE A 59 -23.60 10.01 -2.97
C PHE A 59 -22.51 10.39 -1.97
N PHE A 60 -22.31 11.69 -1.80
CA PHE A 60 -21.52 12.19 -0.71
C PHE A 60 -22.13 11.73 0.61
N ASN A 61 -21.26 11.36 1.55
CA ASN A 61 -21.66 10.96 2.88
C ASN A 61 -20.54 11.41 3.81
N LYS A 62 -20.88 12.15 4.86
CA LYS A 62 -19.91 12.65 5.85
C LYS A 62 -19.04 11.53 6.47
N SER A 63 -19.58 10.32 6.61
CA SER A 63 -18.81 9.14 7.03
C SER A 63 -17.74 8.72 6.01
N VAL A 64 -18.03 8.84 4.71
CA VAL A 64 -17.07 8.62 3.61
C VAL A 64 -15.97 9.68 3.62
N ASN A 65 -16.30 10.94 3.94
CA ASN A 65 -15.30 12.00 4.08
C ASN A 65 -14.29 11.67 5.19
N SER A 66 -14.73 11.06 6.30
CA SER A 66 -13.82 10.64 7.37
C SER A 66 -12.80 9.59 6.88
N SER A 67 -13.23 8.59 6.10
CA SER A 67 -12.36 7.56 5.54
C SER A 67 -11.42 8.11 4.46
N VAL A 68 -11.90 9.00 3.60
CA VAL A 68 -11.08 9.67 2.58
C VAL A 68 -10.02 10.56 3.24
N LYS A 69 -10.41 11.35 4.24
CA LYS A 69 -9.48 12.20 5.00
C LYS A 69 -8.46 11.37 5.77
N LYS A 70 -8.86 10.26 6.39
CA LYS A 70 -7.95 9.29 7.02
C LYS A 70 -6.94 8.75 6.02
N LYS A 71 -7.36 8.36 4.82
CA LYS A 71 -6.47 7.86 3.76
C LYS A 71 -5.48 8.93 3.29
N ILE A 72 -5.93 10.17 3.07
CA ILE A 72 -5.04 11.28 2.70
C ILE A 72 -4.00 11.54 3.80
N ASN A 73 -4.43 11.58 5.06
CA ASN A 73 -3.53 11.77 6.20
C ASN A 73 -2.52 10.62 6.30
N LEU A 74 -2.96 9.37 6.17
CA LEU A 74 -2.09 8.19 6.17
C LEU A 74 -1.03 8.28 5.07
N LEU A 75 -1.41 8.65 3.84
CA LEU A 75 -0.46 8.82 2.74
C LEU A 75 0.55 9.93 3.00
N SER A 76 0.12 11.05 3.57
CA SER A 76 1.03 12.12 3.97
C SER A 76 2.02 11.65 5.03
N GLU A 77 1.56 10.88 6.01
CA GLU A 77 2.42 10.34 7.07
C GLU A 77 3.37 9.25 6.55
N LEU A 78 2.94 8.42 5.60
CA LEU A 78 3.81 7.43 4.95
C LEU A 78 4.94 8.09 4.18
N LYS A 79 4.66 9.15 3.43
CA LYS A 79 5.71 9.92 2.73
C LYS A 79 6.74 10.50 3.70
N LYS A 80 6.29 11.04 4.84
CA LYS A 80 7.18 11.49 5.91
C LYS A 80 7.96 10.33 6.52
N ALA A 81 7.32 9.20 6.79
CA ALA A 81 7.97 8.02 7.35
C ALA A 81 9.08 7.48 6.44
N ILE A 82 8.90 7.54 5.12
CA ILE A 82 9.94 7.22 4.15
C ILE A 82 11.07 8.26 4.22
N GLN A 83 10.73 9.55 4.17
CA GLN A 83 11.71 10.64 4.21
C GLN A 83 12.57 10.63 5.49
N PHE A 84 11.96 10.34 6.63
CA PHE A 84 12.61 10.33 7.95
C PHE A 84 13.00 8.92 8.42
N GLN A 85 12.86 7.90 7.57
CA GLN A 85 13.19 6.50 7.85
C GLN A 85 12.57 5.94 9.15
N GLU A 86 11.29 6.25 9.40
CA GLU A 86 10.57 5.92 10.65
C GLU A 86 10.16 4.44 10.78
N PHE A 87 10.28 3.63 9.72
CA PHE A 87 9.91 2.22 9.78
C PHE A 87 10.87 1.42 10.67
N GLU A 88 10.35 0.54 11.51
CA GLU A 88 11.13 -0.37 12.33
C GLU A 88 10.97 -1.81 11.83
N VAL A 89 11.84 -2.71 12.32
CA VAL A 89 11.79 -4.14 12.02
C VAL A 89 11.85 -4.90 13.33
N TYR A 90 10.84 -5.74 13.57
CA TYR A 90 10.80 -6.66 14.71
C TYR A 90 11.02 -8.07 14.20
N PHE A 91 11.61 -8.93 15.03
CA PHE A 91 12.01 -10.27 14.61
C PHE A 91 11.20 -11.33 15.37
N GLN A 92 10.52 -12.20 14.62
CA GLN A 92 9.82 -13.34 15.18
C GLN A 92 10.68 -14.60 15.02
N PRO A 93 11.07 -15.30 16.10
CA PRO A 93 11.92 -16.48 16.01
C PRO A 93 11.19 -17.65 15.32
N LYS A 94 11.94 -18.40 14.51
CA LYS A 94 11.52 -19.66 13.88
C LYS A 94 12.21 -20.81 14.60
N ILE A 95 11.42 -21.76 15.09
CA ILE A 95 11.89 -22.89 15.90
C ILE A 95 11.80 -24.16 15.07
N ASP A 96 12.89 -24.92 14.99
CA ASP A 96 12.86 -26.29 14.49
C ASP A 96 12.24 -27.21 15.55
N LEU A 97 11.12 -27.85 15.21
CA LEU A 97 10.35 -28.65 16.18
C LEU A 97 11.05 -29.95 16.60
N SER A 98 12.01 -30.44 15.79
CA SER A 98 12.72 -31.68 16.11
C SER A 98 13.83 -31.47 17.14
N SER A 99 14.50 -30.32 17.07
CA SER A 99 15.62 -29.95 17.92
C SER A 99 15.27 -28.92 18.99
N GLU A 100 14.09 -28.31 18.90
CA GLU A 100 13.60 -27.18 19.72
C GLU A 100 14.52 -25.95 19.68
N LYS A 101 15.39 -25.85 18.68
CA LYS A 101 16.33 -24.74 18.52
C LYS A 101 15.75 -23.65 17.63
N ILE A 102 16.14 -22.41 17.90
CA ILE A 102 15.93 -21.29 16.98
C ILE A 102 16.82 -21.54 15.76
N VAL A 103 16.22 -21.58 14.57
CA VAL A 103 16.91 -21.79 13.28
C VAL A 103 16.85 -20.57 12.37
N GLY A 104 16.09 -19.55 12.78
CA GLY A 104 15.94 -18.33 12.02
C GLY A 104 15.03 -17.33 12.70
N ALA A 105 14.78 -16.22 12.02
CA ALA A 105 13.76 -15.26 12.42
C ALA A 105 13.13 -14.59 11.19
N GLU A 106 11.86 -14.24 11.29
CA GLU A 106 11.15 -13.43 10.31
C GLU A 106 11.24 -11.95 10.67
N ALA A 107 11.71 -11.14 9.72
CA ALA A 107 11.74 -9.69 9.79
C ALA A 107 10.35 -9.13 9.44
N LEU A 108 9.70 -8.54 10.43
CA LEU A 108 8.35 -8.01 10.34
C LEU A 108 8.38 -6.48 10.45
N ALA A 109 7.86 -5.81 9.42
CA ALA A 109 7.77 -4.36 9.39
C ALA A 109 6.90 -3.82 10.55
N ARG A 110 7.35 -2.73 11.16
CA ARG A 110 6.64 -2.01 12.22
C ARG A 110 6.65 -0.53 11.93
N TRP A 111 5.59 0.14 12.32
CA TRP A 111 5.46 1.59 12.31
C TRP A 111 4.43 1.99 13.36
N LYS A 112 4.25 3.30 13.57
CA LYS A 112 3.25 3.85 14.51
C LYS A 112 1.81 3.43 14.19
N ILE A 113 1.57 2.96 12.97
CA ILE A 113 0.29 2.40 12.50
C ILE A 113 0.46 0.89 12.31
N PRO A 114 -0.57 0.06 12.60
CA PRO A 114 -0.50 -1.40 12.43
C PRO A 114 -0.19 -1.86 10.98
N PRO A 115 0.57 -2.96 10.81
CA PRO A 115 0.92 -3.51 9.48
C PRO A 115 -0.27 -3.77 8.55
N ASN A 116 -1.39 -4.25 9.09
CA ASN A 116 -2.62 -4.51 8.33
C ASN A 116 -3.30 -3.22 7.80
N GLU A 117 -2.89 -2.04 8.26
CA GLU A 117 -3.38 -0.75 7.75
C GLU A 117 -2.36 -0.07 6.82
N PHE A 118 -1.08 -0.02 7.22
CA PHE A 118 -0.11 0.73 6.44
C PHE A 118 0.48 -0.03 5.24
N ILE A 119 0.59 -1.36 5.31
CA ILE A 119 1.13 -2.16 4.19
C ILE A 119 0.22 -2.05 2.97
N PRO A 120 -1.11 -2.26 3.07
CA PRO A 120 -2.01 -2.05 1.93
C PRO A 120 -1.93 -0.62 1.38
N ALA A 121 -1.82 0.37 2.27
CA ALA A 121 -1.71 1.77 1.86
C ALA A 121 -0.41 2.07 1.09
N LEU A 122 0.71 1.42 1.43
CA LEU A 122 1.97 1.52 0.68
C LEU A 122 1.83 0.96 -0.74
N VAL A 123 1.22 -0.22 -0.87
CA VAL A 123 0.97 -0.88 -2.16
C VAL A 123 0.05 -0.03 -3.03
N GLU A 124 -1.13 0.34 -2.52
CA GLU A 124 -2.12 1.14 -3.26
C GLU A 124 -1.61 2.53 -3.69
N SER A 125 -0.54 3.03 -3.06
CA SER A 125 0.05 4.33 -3.34
C SER A 125 1.38 4.29 -4.08
N ASN A 126 1.81 3.10 -4.53
CA ASN A 126 3.11 2.88 -5.18
C ASN A 126 4.30 3.39 -4.35
N LEU A 127 4.19 3.32 -3.01
CA LEU A 127 5.27 3.66 -2.08
C LEU A 127 5.96 2.42 -1.50
N MET A 128 5.52 1.23 -1.93
CA MET A 128 5.99 -0.04 -1.39
C MET A 128 7.46 -0.28 -1.68
N PHE A 129 7.97 0.16 -2.83
CA PHE A 129 9.39 -0.02 -3.16
C PHE A 129 10.29 0.79 -2.23
N GLU A 130 10.01 2.07 -2.02
CA GLU A 130 10.81 2.95 -1.17
C GLU A 130 10.76 2.52 0.30
N ALA A 131 9.57 2.19 0.80
CA ALA A 131 9.42 1.66 2.16
C ALA A 131 10.10 0.31 2.32
N GLY A 132 9.93 -0.59 1.35
CA GLY A 132 10.56 -1.91 1.30
C GLY A 132 12.08 -1.83 1.33
N CYS A 133 12.68 -0.84 0.66
CA CYS A 133 14.13 -0.59 0.72
C CYS A 133 14.60 -0.29 2.15
N ILE A 134 13.89 0.59 2.86
CA ILE A 134 14.24 0.97 4.25
C ILE A 134 14.10 -0.24 5.18
N ILE A 135 13.00 -0.99 5.04
CA ILE A 135 12.72 -2.19 5.85
C ILE A 135 13.78 -3.26 5.60
N THR A 136 14.12 -3.51 4.33
CA THR A 136 15.13 -4.50 3.92
C THR A 136 16.51 -4.12 4.43
N GLU A 137 16.90 -2.85 4.31
CA GLU A 137 18.18 -2.35 4.83
C GLU A 137 18.30 -2.58 6.35
N LYS A 138 17.26 -2.26 7.12
CA LYS A 138 17.24 -2.52 8.57
C LYS A 138 17.29 -4.01 8.92
N ALA A 139 16.60 -4.85 8.15
CA ALA A 139 16.63 -6.30 8.32
C ALA A 139 18.03 -6.88 8.06
N LEU A 140 18.69 -6.45 6.98
CA LEU A 140 20.05 -6.90 6.63
C LEU A 140 21.11 -6.37 7.57
N GLN A 141 20.95 -5.14 8.06
CA GLN A 141 21.82 -4.60 9.11
C GLN A 141 21.81 -5.50 10.35
N TYR A 142 20.62 -5.91 10.80
CA TYR A 142 20.50 -6.84 11.94
C TYR A 142 21.06 -8.23 11.60
N ALA A 143 20.75 -8.77 10.42
CA ALA A 143 21.28 -10.05 9.96
C ALA A 143 22.82 -10.08 9.99
N GLY A 144 23.47 -8.99 9.59
CA GLY A 144 24.93 -8.87 9.62
C GLY A 144 25.53 -8.94 11.01
N GLU A 145 24.82 -8.45 12.04
CA GLU A 145 25.24 -8.62 13.44
C GLU A 145 24.98 -10.04 13.95
N ILE A 146 23.85 -10.65 13.55
CA ILE A 146 23.51 -12.01 13.99
C ILE A 146 24.42 -13.07 13.40
N VAL A 147 24.80 -12.97 12.12
CA VAL A 147 25.69 -13.96 11.48
C VAL A 147 27.07 -14.03 12.16
N LYS A 148 27.50 -12.97 12.85
CA LYS A 148 28.74 -12.99 13.66
C LYS A 148 28.61 -13.84 14.93
N ILE A 149 27.39 -14.01 15.42
CA ILE A 149 27.06 -14.73 16.66
C ILE A 149 26.62 -16.16 16.34
N ASP A 150 25.75 -16.30 15.35
CA ASP A 150 25.20 -17.58 14.87
C ASP A 150 25.25 -17.60 13.33
N PRO A 151 26.32 -18.17 12.73
CA PRO A 151 26.52 -18.19 11.29
C PRO A 151 25.47 -19.01 10.53
N ASP A 152 24.74 -19.90 11.20
CA ASP A 152 23.75 -20.78 10.56
C ASP A 152 22.33 -20.19 10.60
N LEU A 153 22.11 -19.12 11.39
CA LEU A 153 20.80 -18.50 11.56
C LEU A 153 20.36 -17.76 10.29
N LYS A 154 19.13 -18.03 9.84
CA LYS A 154 18.55 -17.40 8.64
C LYS A 154 17.54 -16.32 8.99
N ILE A 155 17.64 -15.17 8.32
CA ILE A 155 16.67 -14.08 8.43
C ILE A 155 15.77 -14.11 7.20
N SER A 156 14.47 -14.21 7.45
CA SER A 156 13.44 -14.12 6.42
C SER A 156 12.95 -12.68 6.26
N ILE A 157 12.94 -12.18 5.03
CA ILE A 157 12.56 -10.80 4.69
C ILE A 157 11.35 -10.87 3.77
N ASN A 158 10.25 -10.29 4.22
CA ASN A 158 9.03 -10.15 3.42
C ASN A 158 9.24 -9.14 2.28
N MET A 159 8.94 -9.55 1.05
CA MET A 159 8.94 -8.67 -0.12
C MET A 159 7.64 -8.81 -0.91
N SER A 160 7.09 -7.67 -1.31
CA SER A 160 5.96 -7.61 -2.25
C SER A 160 6.40 -7.97 -3.67
N PHE A 161 5.45 -8.40 -4.49
CA PHE A 161 5.69 -8.70 -5.89
C PHE A 161 6.10 -7.45 -6.69
N GLU A 162 5.52 -6.29 -6.36
CA GLU A 162 5.79 -4.98 -6.95
C GLU A 162 7.24 -4.56 -6.67
N GLN A 163 7.72 -4.79 -5.45
CA GLN A 163 9.10 -4.51 -5.08
C GLN A 163 10.07 -5.39 -5.87
N LEU A 164 9.79 -6.70 -5.98
CA LEU A 164 10.65 -7.64 -6.70
C LEU A 164 10.70 -7.40 -8.21
N LYS A 165 9.60 -6.89 -8.79
CA LYS A 165 9.53 -6.49 -10.20
C LYS A 165 10.33 -5.23 -10.53
N HIS A 166 10.68 -4.43 -9.53
CA HIS A 166 11.40 -3.18 -9.78
C HIS A 166 12.83 -3.51 -10.25
N ASP A 167 13.25 -2.94 -11.38
CA ASP A 167 14.53 -3.25 -12.04
C ASP A 167 15.75 -3.10 -11.12
N GLU A 168 15.69 -2.15 -10.20
CA GLU A 168 16.77 -1.89 -9.23
C GLU A 168 16.80 -2.85 -8.03
N CYS A 169 15.73 -3.62 -7.76
CA CYS A 169 15.61 -4.41 -6.54
C CYS A 169 16.74 -5.45 -6.37
N PRO A 170 17.09 -6.27 -7.39
CA PRO A 170 18.14 -7.27 -7.24
C PRO A 170 19.50 -6.67 -6.91
N GLN A 171 19.89 -5.60 -7.62
CA GLN A 171 21.17 -4.93 -7.40
C GLN A 171 21.24 -4.31 -6.02
N LYS A 172 20.15 -3.65 -5.58
CA LYS A 172 20.09 -3.01 -4.28
C LYS A 172 20.15 -4.02 -3.13
N LEU A 173 19.47 -5.16 -3.27
CA LEU A 173 19.54 -6.25 -2.30
C LEU A 173 20.97 -6.79 -2.18
N TRP A 174 21.63 -7.01 -3.33
CA TRP A 174 23.01 -7.46 -3.39
C TRP A 174 23.97 -6.49 -2.70
N ASP A 175 23.85 -5.19 -3.01
CA ASP A 175 24.69 -4.14 -2.45
C ASP A 175 24.50 -4.01 -0.93
N LEU A 176 23.27 -4.13 -0.44
CA LEU A 176 22.98 -4.10 0.99
C LEU A 176 23.52 -5.34 1.70
N ALA A 177 23.32 -6.54 1.14
CA ALA A 177 23.85 -7.78 1.72
C ALA A 177 25.39 -7.72 1.80
N ALA A 178 26.06 -7.25 0.74
CA ALA A 178 27.51 -7.04 0.73
C ALA A 178 27.95 -5.99 1.75
N ARG A 179 27.25 -4.85 1.84
CA ARG A 179 27.53 -3.76 2.80
C ARG A 179 27.52 -4.26 4.24
N TYR A 180 26.51 -5.05 4.61
CA TYR A 180 26.35 -5.58 5.97
C TYR A 180 27.01 -6.95 6.17
N LYS A 181 27.73 -7.46 5.16
CA LYS A 181 28.45 -8.74 5.19
C LYS A 181 27.56 -9.92 5.55
N VAL A 182 26.34 -9.93 5.01
CA VAL A 182 25.37 -11.02 5.17
C VAL A 182 25.59 -12.02 4.03
N PRO A 183 25.97 -13.28 4.31
CA PRO A 183 26.01 -14.32 3.29
C PRO A 183 24.62 -14.57 2.71
N ALA A 184 24.55 -14.90 1.42
CA ALA A 184 23.29 -15.07 0.72
C ALA A 184 22.45 -16.22 1.31
N GLU A 185 23.10 -17.27 1.79
CA GLU A 185 22.48 -18.43 2.45
C GLU A 185 21.76 -18.10 3.77
N ASN A 186 22.09 -16.96 4.39
CA ASN A 186 21.43 -16.46 5.59
C ASN A 186 20.20 -15.60 5.28
N ILE A 187 19.93 -15.29 4.01
CA ILE A 187 18.80 -14.46 3.60
C ILE A 187 17.75 -15.36 2.95
N ILE A 188 16.53 -15.33 3.50
CA ILE A 188 15.36 -15.96 2.90
C ILE A 188 14.44 -14.84 2.44
N ILE A 189 14.08 -14.82 1.16
CA ILE A 189 13.04 -13.90 0.67
C ILE A 189 11.70 -14.60 0.73
N GLU A 190 10.76 -13.98 1.44
CA GLU A 190 9.38 -14.46 1.54
C GLU A 190 8.48 -13.57 0.67
N ILE A 191 7.68 -14.23 -0.17
CA ILE A 191 6.77 -13.58 -1.10
C ILE A 191 5.37 -14.09 -0.75
N THR A 192 4.41 -13.19 -0.62
CA THR A 192 3.02 -13.57 -0.39
C THR A 192 2.40 -14.05 -1.71
N GLU A 193 1.68 -15.18 -1.67
CA GLU A 193 1.09 -15.82 -2.88
C GLU A 193 -0.09 -15.03 -3.48
N THR A 194 -0.57 -13.98 -2.81
CA THR A 194 -1.79 -13.26 -3.18
C THR A 194 -1.52 -11.80 -3.53
N GLU A 195 -1.55 -11.51 -4.83
CA GLU A 195 -2.38 -10.43 -5.40
C GLU A 195 -3.21 -10.98 -6.56
#